data_AF-A0A529ZC65-F1
#
_entry.id   AF-A0A529ZC65-F1
#
_cell.length_a   1.000
_cell.length_b   1.000
_cell.length_c   1.000
_cell.angle_alpha   90.00
_cell.angle_beta   90.00
_cell.angle_gamma   90.00
#
_symmetry.space_group_name_H-M   'P 1'
#
loop_
_entity.id
_entity.type
_entity.pdbx_description
1 polymer ?
#
loop_
_entity_poly.entity_id
_entity_poly.type
_entity_poly.pdbx_seq_one_letter_code
_entity_poly.pdbx_strand_id
1 'polypeptide(L)' 'EPMITQTGDGVFVVDGKAEIDEVAKMIGEDFAAGEHGEYVDTIGGMIFNTLGRVPARGEVVQAIPGFEFHVLDA' A
#
# COMPACT_ATOMS: atom_id res chain seq x y z
N GLU A 1 -8.85 0.05 -15.01
CA GLU A 1 -9.28 -0.94 -13.98
C GLU A 1 -9.45 -0.19 -12.66
N PRO A 2 -10.21 -0.73 -11.69
CA PRO A 2 -10.32 -0.09 -10.36
C PRO A 2 -8.95 -0.02 -9.68
N MET A 3 -8.63 1.13 -9.06
CA MET A 3 -7.36 1.33 -8.33
C MET A 3 -7.30 0.50 -7.04
N ILE A 4 -8.44 0.16 -6.45
CA ILE A 4 -8.56 -0.59 -5.19
C ILE A 4 -9.70 -1.59 -5.36
N THR A 5 -9.43 -2.87 -5.10
CA THR A 5 -10.43 -3.94 -5.14
C THR A 5 -10.32 -4.79 -3.90
N GLN A 6 -11.42 -4.95 -3.16
CA GLN A 6 -11.47 -5.93 -2.07
C GLN A 6 -11.67 -7.33 -2.65
N THR A 7 -10.78 -8.26 -2.34
CA THR A 7 -10.81 -9.64 -2.84
C THR A 7 -11.13 -10.67 -1.75
N GLY A 8 -11.17 -10.24 -0.49
CA GLY A 8 -11.60 -11.04 0.66
C GLY A 8 -11.69 -10.21 1.94
N ASP A 9 -12.02 -10.86 3.04
CA ASP A 9 -12.08 -10.22 4.36
C ASP A 9 -10.68 -9.75 4.78
N GLY A 10 -10.49 -8.43 4.85
CA GLY A 10 -9.19 -7.81 5.12
C GLY A 10 -8.17 -7.91 4.00
N VAL A 11 -8.54 -8.38 2.80
CA VAL A 11 -7.63 -8.56 1.66
C VAL A 11 -8.01 -7.62 0.52
N PHE A 12 -7.04 -6.78 0.13
CA PHE A 12 -7.21 -5.76 -0.91
C PHE A 12 -6.11 -5.90 -1.97
N VAL A 13 -6.50 -5.77 -3.23
CA VAL A 13 -5.59 -5.56 -4.35
C VAL A 13 -5.61 -4.08 -4.68
N VAL A 14 -4.44 -3.46 -4.66
CA VAL A 14 -4.26 -2.02 -4.87
C VAL A 14 -3.27 -1.79 -6.02
N ASP A 15 -3.61 -0.88 -6.93
CA ASP A 15 -2.66 -0.33 -7.89
C ASP A 15 -1.66 0.55 -7.13
N GLY A 16 -0.38 0.49 -7.49
CA GLY A 16 0.66 1.30 -6.85
C GLY A 16 0.41 2.81 -6.95
N LYS A 17 -0.42 3.26 -7.89
CA LYS A 17 -0.83 4.67 -8.06
C LYS A 17 -2.02 5.07 -7.18
N ALA A 18 -2.66 4.12 -6.49
CA ALA A 18 -3.74 4.42 -5.57
C ALA A 18 -3.22 5.39 -4.47
N GLU A 19 -4.01 6.41 -4.17
CA GLU A 19 -3.69 7.35 -3.12
C GLU A 19 -3.80 6.67 -1.75
N ILE A 20 -2.87 6.99 -0.85
CA ILE A 20 -2.82 6.42 0.50
C ILE A 20 -4.14 6.70 1.24
N ASP A 21 -4.66 7.92 1.13
CA ASP A 21 -5.92 8.33 1.75
C ASP A 21 -7.14 7.58 1.22
N GLU A 22 -7.14 7.20 -0.06
CA GLU A 22 -8.22 6.41 -0.64
C GLU A 22 -8.17 4.96 -0.13
N VAL A 23 -6.98 4.38 -0.01
CA VAL A 23 -6.79 3.05 0.57
C VAL A 23 -7.17 3.04 2.04
N ALA A 24 -6.76 4.06 2.81
CA ALA A 24 -7.11 4.21 4.21
C ALA A 24 -8.64 4.29 4.41
N LYS A 25 -9.36 5.05 3.57
CA LYS A 25 -10.82 5.14 3.62
C LYS A 25 -11.52 3.79 3.39
N MET A 26 -10.92 2.91 2.59
CA MET A 26 -11.47 1.59 2.27
C MET A 26 -11.17 0.55 3.36
N ILE A 27 -9.98 0.62 3.96
CA ILE A 27 -9.53 -0.34 4.97
C ILE A 27 -10.03 0.05 6.37
N GLY A 28 -10.00 1.34 6.70
CA GLY A 28 -10.37 1.88 8.00
C GLY A 28 -9.18 2.49 8.76
N GLU A 29 -9.46 2.96 9.98
CA GLU A 29 -8.53 3.74 10.81
C GLU A 29 -7.26 2.98 11.23
N ASP A 30 -7.28 1.64 11.16
CA ASP A 30 -6.11 0.82 11.44
C ASP A 30 -5.00 1.02 10.40
N PHE A 31 -5.34 1.42 9.16
CA PHE A 31 -4.38 1.71 8.10
C PHE A 31 -3.70 3.08 8.33
N ALA A 32 -2.76 3.11 9.27
CA ALA A 32 -2.06 4.31 9.68
C ALA A 32 -0.73 4.48 8.91
N ALA A 33 -0.78 5.15 7.75
CA ALA A 33 0.43 5.45 6.96
C ALA A 33 1.42 6.40 7.68
N GLY A 34 0.99 7.08 8.74
CA GLY A 34 1.86 7.91 9.58
C GLY A 34 2.63 8.96 8.78
N GLU A 35 3.93 9.08 9.04
CA GLU A 35 4.81 10.04 8.34
C GLU A 35 4.89 9.79 6.83
N HIS A 36 4.59 8.58 6.33
CA HIS A 36 4.60 8.31 4.89
C HIS A 36 3.58 9.15 4.13
N GLY A 37 2.42 9.43 4.73
CA GLY A 37 1.39 10.29 4.14
C GLY A 37 1.76 11.77 4.08
N GLU A 38 2.82 12.21 4.79
CA GLU A 38 3.31 13.59 4.73
C GLU A 38 4.27 13.82 3.56
N TYR A 39 4.95 12.77 3.11
CA TYR A 39 6.01 12.85 2.09
C TYR A 39 5.64 12.19 0.77
N VAL A 40 4.63 11.32 0.76
CA VAL A 40 4.27 10.52 -0.41
C VAL A 40 2.76 10.34 -0.50
N ASP A 41 2.21 10.51 -1.70
CA ASP A 41 0.76 10.47 -1.90
C ASP A 41 0.21 9.07 -2.24
N THR A 42 1.08 8.15 -2.72
CA THR A 42 0.65 6.87 -3.32
C THR A 42 1.24 5.65 -2.61
N ILE A 43 0.54 4.51 -2.68
CA ILE A 43 1.02 3.24 -2.10
C ILE A 43 2.39 2.83 -2.64
N GLY A 44 2.57 2.87 -3.97
CA GLY A 44 3.83 2.51 -4.61
C GLY A 44 4.96 3.44 -4.20
N GLY A 45 4.67 4.74 -4.09
CA GLY A 45 5.62 5.72 -3.59
C GLY A 45 6.03 5.46 -2.14
N MET A 46 5.07 5.15 -1.27
CA MET A 46 5.34 4.77 0.12
C MET A 46 6.26 3.55 0.20
N ILE A 47 5.93 2.46 -0.52
CA ILE A 47 6.76 1.24 -0.55
C ILE A 47 8.17 1.53 -1.06
N PHE A 48 8.31 2.32 -2.13
CA PHE A 48 9.62 2.73 -2.65
C PHE A 48 10.40 3.55 -1.64
N ASN A 49 9.75 4.50 -0.94
CA ASN A 49 10.37 5.35 0.06
C ASN A 49 10.85 4.52 1.27
N THR A 50 10.04 3.57 1.73
CA THR A 50 10.40 2.65 2.82
C THR A 50 11.61 1.77 2.46
N LEU A 51 11.70 1.30 1.22
CA LEU A 51 12.77 0.37 0.79
C LEU A 51 14.00 1.05 0.20
N GLY A 52 13.89 2.29 -0.28
CA GLY A 52 14.92 2.99 -1.06
C GLY A 52 15.17 2.37 -2.45
N ARG A 53 14.30 1.47 -2.92
CA ARG A 53 14.39 0.78 -4.22
C ARG A 53 13.00 0.29 -4.66
N VAL A 54 12.89 -0.11 -5.94
CA VAL A 54 11.71 -0.81 -6.44
C VAL A 54 11.73 -2.27 -5.94
N PRO A 55 10.65 -2.76 -5.30
CA PRO A 55 10.57 -4.16 -4.86
C PRO A 55 10.34 -5.11 -6.04
N ALA A 56 10.71 -6.38 -5.87
CA ALA A 56 10.45 -7.40 -6.88
C ALA A 56 9.07 -8.05 -6.68
N ARG A 57 8.48 -8.57 -7.76
CA ARG A 57 7.30 -9.42 -7.68
C ARG A 57 7.53 -10.60 -6.74
N GLY A 58 6.56 -10.84 -5.85
CA GLY A 58 6.60 -11.88 -4.83
C GLY A 58 7.28 -11.44 -3.51
N GLU A 59 7.85 -10.24 -3.46
CA GLU A 59 8.35 -9.66 -2.21
C GLU A 59 7.17 -9.31 -1.28
N VAL A 60 7.38 -9.48 0.03
CA VAL A 60 6.45 -9.07 1.08
C VAL A 60 7.12 -7.95 1.86
N VAL A 61 6.43 -6.82 1.96
CA VAL A 61 6.94 -5.59 2.59
C VAL A 61 6.02 -5.20 3.73
N GLN A 62 6.61 -4.85 4.87
CA GLN A 62 5.85 -4.34 6.02
C GLN A 62 6.19 -2.85 6.22
N ALA A 63 5.51 -1.99 5.46
CA ALA A 63 5.68 -0.53 5.57
C ALA A 63 4.79 0.10 6.65
N ILE A 64 3.63 -0.50 6.93
CA ILE A 64 2.69 -0.05 7.95
C ILE A 64 2.55 -1.16 9.02
N PRO A 65 2.62 -0.85 10.32
CA PRO A 65 2.39 -1.83 11.38
C PRO A 65 1.04 -2.54 11.20
N GLY A 66 1.04 -3.87 11.25
CA GLY A 66 -0.18 -4.66 11.09
C GLY A 66 -0.62 -4.93 9.65
N PHE A 67 0.09 -4.40 8.65
CA PHE A 67 -0.21 -4.63 7.24
C PHE A 67 0.99 -5.20 6.48
N GLU A 68 0.72 -6.24 5.69
CA GLU A 68 1.68 -6.83 4.76
C GLU A 68 1.31 -6.46 3.32
N PHE A 69 2.28 -5.94 2.57
CA PHE A 69 2.14 -5.62 1.16
C PHE A 69 2.81 -6.70 0.33
N HIS A 70 1.99 -7.50 -0.36
CA HIS A 70 2.47 -8.52 -1.28
C HIS A 70 2.58 -7.93 -2.68
N VAL A 71 3.80 -7.85 -3.20
CA VAL A 71 4.05 -7.27 -4.53
C VAL A 71 3.59 -8.26 -5.60
N LEU A 72 2.45 -7.96 -6.22
CA LEU A 72 1.87 -8.82 -7.26
C LEU A 72 2.51 -8.59 -8.63
N ASP A 73 2.97 -7.36 -8.89
CA ASP A 73 3.64 -6.95 -10.12
C ASP A 73 4.57 -5.76 -9.84
N ALA A 74 5.61 -5.56 -10.66
CA ALA A 74 6.63 -4.53 -10.47
C ALA A 74 7.07 -3.90 -11.79
#